data_AF-A0AAD4T7P3-F1
#
_entry.id   AF-A0AAD4T7P3-F1
#
_cell.length_a   1.000
_cell.length_b   1.000
_cell.length_c   1.000
_cell.angle_alpha   90.00
_cell.angle_beta   90.00
_cell.angle_gamma   90.00
#
_symmetry.space_group_name_H-M   'P 1'
#
loop_
_entity.id
_entity.type
_entity.pdbx_description
1 polymer ?
#
loop_
_entity_poly.entity_id
_entity_poly.type
_entity_poly.pdbx_seq_one_letter_code
_entity_poly.pdbx_strand_id
1 'polypeptide(L)'
;MSITKGRSPGILAASHLLVLLICLSVCTKIASAYWENVCYPGEIYVERNFNPANTCDVCTNWCSSQCSGMRGLVVKNPCGVFSSIQFVNCQCCCRLPSSPPIPVPAPPTPPNFSEDNDLNICTSGQKYIQIADTVSTTCSQKSLCEKRCNAQGLTSVRDECFGHFDVQQTEYTWLEQCCCVPPSPPPPTPSPPPPPPPSNICELPSAQYFQLRGSCGDCQVNCKSICSALGGSVERSRCTSRLLLFSGPCQCCCNTPPPPPCILNP
;
A
#
# COMPACT_ATOMS: atom_id res chain seq x y z
N MET A 1 0.81 -7.82 85.01
CA MET A 1 -0.18 -7.86 83.90
C MET A 1 0.26 -6.82 82.88
N SER A 2 0.77 -7.27 81.73
CA SER A 2 1.25 -6.39 80.66
C SER A 2 0.27 -6.47 79.49
N ILE A 3 -0.32 -5.34 79.13
CA ILE A 3 -1.28 -5.22 78.03
C ILE A 3 -0.53 -4.63 76.83
N THR A 4 -0.19 -5.48 75.86
CA THR A 4 0.39 -5.09 74.58
C THR A 4 -0.72 -4.64 73.62
N LYS A 5 -0.73 -3.34 73.29
CA LYS A 5 -1.69 -2.71 72.38
C LYS A 5 -1.17 -2.83 70.93
N GLY A 6 -1.73 -3.77 70.18
CA GLY A 6 -1.45 -3.96 68.75
C GLY A 6 -1.97 -2.79 67.91
N ARG A 7 -1.09 -2.20 67.09
CA ARG A 7 -1.40 -1.09 66.18
C ARG A 7 -1.51 -1.69 64.77
N SER A 8 -2.74 -1.82 64.25
CA SER A 8 -2.97 -2.30 62.88
C SER A 8 -2.49 -1.27 61.85
N PRO A 9 -1.58 -1.64 60.93
CA PRO A 9 -1.25 -0.84 59.77
C PRO A 9 -2.18 -1.25 58.63
N GLY A 10 -3.04 -0.37 58.10
CA GLY A 10 -3.82 -0.84 56.95
C GLY A 10 -4.88 0.02 56.28
N ILE A 11 -4.96 1.34 56.48
CA ILE A 11 -6.05 2.12 55.82
C ILE A 11 -5.55 3.35 55.03
N LEU A 12 -4.34 3.87 55.28
CA LEU A 12 -3.89 5.10 54.61
C LEU A 12 -3.35 4.91 53.18
N ALA A 13 -3.04 3.69 52.75
CA ALA A 13 -2.51 3.44 51.39
C ALA A 13 -3.60 3.45 50.29
N ALA A 14 -4.84 3.11 50.63
CA ALA A 14 -5.93 2.98 49.65
C ALA A 14 -6.43 4.35 49.14
N SER A 15 -6.35 5.40 49.96
CA SER A 15 -6.87 6.73 49.62
C SER A 15 -6.06 7.44 48.54
N HIS A 16 -4.73 7.28 48.54
CA HIS A 16 -3.86 7.94 47.55
C HIS A 16 -3.99 7.33 46.15
N LEU A 17 -4.21 6.01 46.08
CA LEU A 17 -4.49 5.29 44.83
C LEU A 17 -5.79 5.76 44.17
N LEU A 18 -6.85 6.00 44.97
CA LEU A 18 -8.13 6.49 44.44
C LEU A 18 -7.99 7.92 43.87
N VAL A 19 -7.27 8.81 44.55
CA VAL A 19 -7.03 10.19 44.08
C VAL A 19 -6.19 10.18 42.80
N LEU A 20 -5.14 9.36 42.73
CA LEU A 20 -4.33 9.21 41.52
C LEU A 20 -5.15 8.67 40.35
N LEU A 21 -6.01 7.66 40.57
CA LEU A 21 -6.89 7.12 39.52
C LEU A 21 -7.90 8.16 39.03
N ILE A 22 -8.49 8.96 39.93
CA ILE A 22 -9.40 10.04 39.55
C ILE A 22 -8.65 11.11 38.75
N CYS A 23 -7.48 11.56 39.21
CA CYS A 23 -6.64 12.50 38.47
C CYS A 23 -6.28 11.99 37.07
N LEU A 24 -5.83 10.74 36.95
CA LEU A 24 -5.51 10.15 35.65
C LEU A 24 -6.75 10.04 34.75
N SER A 25 -7.93 9.72 35.29
CA SER A 25 -9.18 9.66 34.50
C SER A 25 -9.67 11.02 34.00
N VAL A 26 -9.38 12.10 34.73
CA VAL A 26 -9.70 13.47 34.31
C VAL A 26 -8.67 13.96 33.31
N CYS A 27 -7.39 13.64 33.53
CA CYS A 27 -6.32 13.98 32.58
C CYS A 27 -6.48 13.25 31.24
N THR A 28 -6.92 11.99 31.20
CA THR A 28 -7.14 11.28 29.92
C THR A 28 -8.32 11.84 29.13
N LYS A 29 -9.35 12.39 29.78
CA LYS A 29 -10.46 13.08 29.09
C LYS A 29 -10.04 14.40 28.45
N ILE A 30 -9.04 15.07 29.01
CA ILE A 30 -8.48 16.31 28.47
C ILE A 30 -7.45 16.00 27.37
N ALA A 31 -6.67 14.92 27.52
CA ALA A 31 -5.77 14.43 26.47
C ALA A 31 -6.52 13.85 25.25
N SER A 32 -7.74 13.31 25.42
CA SER A 32 -8.57 12.87 24.28
C SER A 32 -9.17 13.99 23.43
N ALA A 33 -8.93 15.26 23.80
CA ALA A 33 -9.19 16.40 22.92
C ALA A 33 -7.95 16.74 22.05
N TYR A 34 -6.93 15.88 22.04
CA TYR A 34 -5.88 15.92 21.03
C TYR A 34 -6.40 15.17 19.80
N TRP A 35 -6.88 15.95 18.84
CA TRP A 35 -7.64 15.47 17.68
C TRP A 35 -6.72 14.82 16.66
N GLU A 36 -6.29 13.59 16.92
CA GLU A 36 -5.53 12.79 15.95
C GLU A 36 -6.35 12.62 14.66
N ASN A 37 -5.78 13.07 13.54
CA ASN A 37 -6.32 12.86 12.18
C ASN A 37 -7.74 13.42 11.98
N VAL A 38 -7.90 14.74 12.17
CA VAL A 38 -9.18 15.41 11.92
C VAL A 38 -9.66 15.19 10.49
N CYS A 39 -8.72 15.18 9.53
CA CYS A 39 -8.96 15.04 8.10
C CYS A 39 -8.42 13.73 7.54
N TYR A 40 -9.03 13.25 6.46
CA TYR A 40 -8.52 12.10 5.72
C TYR A 40 -7.30 12.49 4.87
N PRO A 41 -6.39 11.54 4.55
CA PRO A 41 -5.30 11.79 3.61
C PRO A 41 -5.80 12.38 2.29
N GLY A 42 -5.14 13.43 1.81
CA GLY A 42 -5.54 14.18 0.62
C GLY A 42 -6.59 15.27 0.85
N GLU A 43 -7.10 15.42 2.07
CA GLU A 43 -7.85 16.61 2.48
C GLU A 43 -6.91 17.68 3.04
N ILE A 44 -7.28 18.94 2.89
CA ILE A 44 -6.51 20.08 3.39
C ILE A 44 -7.01 20.42 4.79
N TYR A 45 -6.11 20.44 5.76
CA TYR A 45 -6.41 20.87 7.11
C TYR A 45 -6.11 22.36 7.28
N VAL A 46 -7.09 23.10 7.81
CA VAL A 46 -6.91 24.50 8.23
C VAL A 46 -7.47 24.70 9.63
N GLU A 47 -6.76 25.47 10.43
CA GLU A 47 -7.19 25.80 11.79
C GLU A 47 -7.08 27.28 12.12
N ARG A 48 -7.96 27.73 13.02
CA ARG A 48 -7.92 29.09 13.57
C ARG A 48 -8.52 29.14 14.96
N ASN A 49 -7.87 29.89 15.84
CA ASN A 49 -8.42 30.30 17.12
C ASN A 49 -9.10 31.67 17.01
N PHE A 50 -10.35 31.77 17.45
CA PHE A 50 -11.09 33.03 17.53
C PHE A 50 -11.19 33.51 18.98
N ASN A 51 -10.95 34.81 19.19
CA ASN A 51 -11.13 35.49 20.48
C ASN A 51 -11.64 36.93 20.30
N PRO A 52 -12.69 37.34 21.03
CA PRO A 52 -13.58 36.50 21.83
C PRO A 52 -14.56 35.76 20.91
N ALA A 53 -14.75 34.48 21.18
CA ALA A 53 -15.83 33.72 20.59
C ALA A 53 -16.36 32.71 21.61
N ASN A 54 -17.67 32.54 21.67
CA ASN A 54 -18.31 31.58 22.56
C ASN A 54 -19.23 30.59 21.81
N THR A 55 -19.35 30.69 20.48
CA THR A 55 -20.15 29.77 19.67
C THR A 55 -19.39 29.24 18.46
N CYS A 56 -19.75 28.03 18.05
CA CYS A 56 -19.17 27.35 16.89
C CYS A 56 -19.69 27.83 15.54
N ASP A 57 -20.69 28.71 15.51
CA ASP A 57 -21.27 29.24 14.26
C ASP A 57 -20.23 30.00 13.43
N VAL A 58 -19.30 30.68 14.10
CA VAL A 58 -18.16 31.34 13.47
C VAL A 58 -17.30 30.34 12.70
N CYS A 59 -17.10 29.13 13.23
CA CYS A 59 -16.30 28.10 12.56
C CYS A 59 -16.95 27.63 11.26
N THR A 60 -18.26 27.42 11.23
CA THR A 60 -18.96 26.94 10.03
C THR A 60 -18.82 27.92 8.87
N ASN A 61 -19.04 29.21 9.13
CA ASN A 61 -18.92 30.26 8.12
C ASN A 61 -17.45 30.44 7.69
N TRP A 62 -16.54 30.42 8.65
CA TRP A 62 -15.11 30.54 8.38
C TRP A 62 -14.58 29.36 7.56
N CYS A 63 -14.87 28.12 7.95
CA CYS A 63 -14.52 26.92 7.20
C CYS A 63 -15.05 26.97 5.77
N SER A 64 -16.31 27.34 5.59
CA SER A 64 -16.92 27.47 4.26
C SER A 64 -16.18 28.49 3.40
N SER A 65 -15.81 29.63 3.97
CA SER A 65 -15.03 30.66 3.29
C SER A 65 -13.62 30.17 2.91
N GLN A 66 -12.90 29.54 3.84
CA GLN A 66 -11.55 29.03 3.59
C GLN A 66 -11.53 27.95 2.52
N CYS A 67 -12.40 26.93 2.65
CA CYS A 67 -12.48 25.86 1.66
C CYS A 67 -12.87 26.42 0.28
N SER A 68 -13.83 27.34 0.21
CA SER A 68 -14.22 27.98 -1.05
C SER A 68 -13.09 28.78 -1.68
N GLY A 69 -12.27 29.47 -0.87
CA GLY A 69 -11.08 30.20 -1.34
C GLY A 69 -10.04 29.28 -2.00
N MET A 70 -9.93 28.04 -1.52
CA MET A 70 -9.10 26.99 -2.12
C MET A 70 -9.81 26.25 -3.26
N ARG A 71 -11.02 26.67 -3.63
CA ARG A 71 -11.92 25.99 -4.59
C ARG A 71 -12.36 24.60 -4.11
N GLY A 72 -12.27 24.32 -2.82
CA GLY A 72 -12.71 23.08 -2.19
C GLY A 72 -14.08 23.18 -1.52
N LEU A 73 -14.51 22.06 -0.95
CA LEU A 73 -15.73 21.90 -0.17
C LEU A 73 -15.37 21.51 1.27
N VAL A 74 -16.16 21.99 2.24
CA VAL A 74 -16.03 21.57 3.64
C VAL A 74 -16.50 20.12 3.75
N VAL A 75 -15.62 19.23 4.22
CA VAL A 75 -15.96 17.84 4.54
C VAL A 75 -16.28 17.68 6.03
N LYS A 76 -15.50 18.36 6.87
CA LYS A 76 -15.60 18.29 8.32
C LYS A 76 -15.18 19.63 8.93
N ASN A 77 -15.86 20.04 9.99
CA ASN A 77 -15.60 21.32 10.67
C ASN A 77 -15.71 21.16 12.20
N PRO A 78 -14.84 20.36 12.85
CA PRO A 78 -14.91 20.24 14.30
C PRO A 78 -14.62 21.59 14.96
N CYS A 79 -15.30 21.81 16.07
CA CYS A 79 -15.22 23.04 16.84
C CYS A 79 -15.04 22.71 18.32
N GLY A 80 -14.02 23.31 18.94
CA GLY A 80 -13.77 23.24 20.37
C GLY A 80 -14.01 24.60 21.04
N VAL A 81 -14.87 24.65 22.06
CA VAL A 81 -15.08 25.85 22.87
C VAL A 81 -14.30 25.72 24.18
N PHE A 82 -13.39 26.66 24.44
CA PHE A 82 -12.58 26.68 25.67
C PHE A 82 -13.12 27.71 26.65
N SER A 83 -14.02 27.27 27.53
CA SER A 83 -14.78 28.15 28.44
C SER A 83 -13.91 28.96 29.42
N SER A 84 -12.71 28.49 29.74
CA SER A 84 -11.79 29.18 30.66
C SER A 84 -11.18 30.46 30.08
N ILE A 85 -11.07 30.53 28.75
CA ILE A 85 -10.36 31.62 28.04
C ILE A 85 -11.25 32.35 27.03
N GLN A 86 -12.47 31.87 26.77
CA GLN A 86 -13.41 32.42 25.77
C GLN A 86 -12.86 32.40 24.33
N PHE A 87 -12.11 31.34 24.01
CA PHE A 87 -11.66 31.08 22.64
C PHE A 87 -12.46 29.94 22.04
N VAL A 88 -12.69 30.05 20.73
CA VAL A 88 -13.19 28.95 19.89
C VAL A 88 -12.06 28.51 18.98
N ASN A 89 -11.70 27.24 19.02
CA ASN A 89 -10.81 26.60 18.06
C ASN A 89 -11.65 26.01 16.93
N CYS A 90 -11.48 26.58 15.75
CA CYS A 90 -12.09 26.09 14.53
C CYS A 90 -11.07 25.28 13.75
N GLN A 91 -11.46 24.09 13.33
CA GLN A 91 -10.67 23.24 12.45
C GLN A 91 -11.54 22.87 11.26
N CYS A 92 -10.95 22.79 10.07
CA CYS A 92 -11.69 22.44 8.86
C CYS A 92 -10.88 21.47 8.01
N CYS A 93 -11.60 20.48 7.47
CA CYS A 93 -11.13 19.63 6.40
C CYS A 93 -11.76 20.08 5.10
N CYS A 94 -10.94 20.54 4.17
CA CYS A 94 -11.36 20.94 2.84
C CYS A 94 -10.97 19.87 1.84
N ARG A 95 -11.93 19.44 1.01
CA ARG A 95 -11.66 18.55 -0.12
C ARG A 95 -11.75 19.34 -1.41
N LEU A 96 -10.69 19.32 -2.19
CA LEU A 96 -10.74 19.86 -3.55
C LEU A 96 -11.67 19.01 -4.42
N PRO A 97 -12.32 19.61 -5.43
CA PRO A 97 -13.02 18.88 -6.48
C PRO A 97 -11.96 18.19 -7.36
N SER A 98 -11.38 17.11 -6.84
CA SER A 98 -10.43 16.27 -7.56
C SER A 98 -11.21 15.33 -8.48
N SER A 99 -10.63 15.12 -9.66
CA SER A 99 -11.01 14.13 -10.69
C SER A 99 -11.44 12.76 -10.15
N PRO A 100 -12.19 11.96 -10.95
CA PRO A 100 -12.83 10.70 -10.54
C PRO A 100 -11.96 9.84 -9.63
N PRO A 101 -12.59 9.16 -8.64
CA PRO A 101 -11.88 8.46 -7.58
C PRO A 101 -10.86 7.50 -8.18
N ILE A 102 -9.57 7.82 -8.00
CA ILE A 102 -8.52 6.83 -8.17
C ILE A 102 -8.84 5.74 -7.14
N PRO A 103 -8.91 4.44 -7.51
CA PRO A 103 -9.11 3.37 -6.55
C PRO A 103 -8.01 3.46 -5.48
N VAL A 104 -8.39 3.93 -4.31
CA VAL A 104 -7.46 4.16 -3.19
C VAL A 104 -7.10 2.77 -2.64
N PRO A 105 -5.81 2.42 -2.56
CA PRO A 105 -5.36 1.27 -1.78
C PRO A 105 -5.94 1.36 -0.36
N ALA A 106 -6.19 0.22 0.29
CA ALA A 106 -6.74 0.21 1.65
C ALA A 106 -5.99 1.21 2.55
N PRO A 107 -6.69 2.10 3.28
CA PRO A 107 -6.05 3.16 4.04
C PRO A 107 -5.02 2.55 5.00
N PRO A 108 -3.78 3.06 5.00
CA PRO A 108 -2.77 2.61 5.96
C PRO A 108 -3.30 2.85 7.38
N THR A 109 -2.98 1.92 8.29
CA THR A 109 -3.30 2.07 9.71
C THR A 109 -2.87 3.45 10.18
N PRO A 110 -3.75 4.23 10.84
CA PRO A 110 -3.42 5.57 11.30
C PRO A 110 -2.13 5.51 12.15
N PRO A 111 -1.15 6.40 11.91
CA PRO A 111 0.05 6.44 12.71
C PRO A 111 -0.32 6.66 14.18
N ASN A 112 0.37 5.95 15.08
CA ASN A 112 0.28 6.18 16.52
C ASN A 112 1.13 7.41 16.84
N PHE A 113 0.51 8.56 17.05
CA PHE A 113 1.23 9.80 17.34
C PHE A 113 1.41 9.93 18.85
N SER A 114 2.59 9.59 19.35
CA SER A 114 2.96 9.93 20.73
C SER A 114 3.08 11.45 20.87
N GLU A 115 2.71 11.98 22.06
CA GLU A 115 2.61 13.40 22.47
C GLU A 115 3.87 14.28 22.29
N ASP A 116 4.90 13.83 21.57
CA ASP A 116 6.04 14.68 21.23
C ASP A 116 5.66 15.56 20.03
N ASN A 117 5.92 16.87 20.15
CA ASN A 117 5.50 17.97 19.26
C ASN A 117 5.97 17.89 17.79
N ASP A 118 6.39 16.73 17.32
CA ASP A 118 6.73 16.51 15.94
C ASP A 118 5.44 16.27 15.14
N LEU A 119 4.99 17.32 14.44
CA LEU A 119 3.95 17.30 13.41
C LEU A 119 4.25 16.33 12.24
N ASN A 120 5.15 15.37 12.40
CA ASN A 120 5.64 14.47 11.38
C ASN A 120 4.56 13.46 10.97
N ILE A 121 3.90 13.72 9.85
CA ILE A 121 2.87 12.87 9.24
C ILE A 121 3.39 11.52 8.69
N CYS A 122 4.70 11.27 8.73
CA CYS A 122 5.31 10.14 8.06
C CYS A 122 5.40 8.91 8.94
N THR A 123 5.26 7.74 8.32
CA THR A 123 5.42 6.45 8.98
C THR A 123 6.90 6.06 9.13
N SER A 124 7.19 5.09 9.99
CA SER A 124 8.57 4.61 10.20
C SER A 124 9.23 4.17 8.88
N GLY A 125 10.47 4.60 8.67
CA GLY A 125 11.23 4.33 7.44
C GLY A 125 11.02 5.35 6.31
N GLN A 126 10.09 6.29 6.46
CA GLN A 126 9.94 7.43 5.56
C GLN A 126 10.77 8.62 6.04
N LYS A 127 11.29 9.40 5.10
CA LYS A 127 11.97 10.66 5.38
C LYS A 127 10.97 11.82 5.34
N TYR A 128 10.81 12.50 6.46
CA TYR A 128 10.01 13.71 6.57
C TYR A 128 10.76 14.92 6.00
N ILE A 129 10.08 15.71 5.17
CA ILE A 129 10.54 17.01 4.69
C ILE A 129 9.40 18.00 4.89
N GLN A 130 9.71 19.17 5.45
CA GLN A 130 8.78 20.28 5.57
C GLN A 130 9.19 21.42 4.62
N ILE A 131 8.21 22.00 3.93
CA ILE A 131 8.41 23.11 3.02
C ILE A 131 7.50 24.25 3.48
N ALA A 132 8.10 25.39 3.83
CA ALA A 132 7.33 26.59 4.10
C ALA A 132 6.86 27.22 2.77
N ASP A 133 5.57 27.53 2.69
CA ASP A 133 4.96 28.25 1.57
C ASP A 133 4.22 29.48 2.11
N THR A 134 4.13 30.51 1.27
CA THR A 134 3.42 31.75 1.58
C THR A 134 1.99 31.75 1.04
N VAL A 135 1.63 30.82 0.15
CA VAL A 135 0.33 30.84 -0.53
C VAL A 135 -0.41 29.50 -0.44
N SER A 136 -1.63 29.55 0.11
CA SER A 136 -2.52 28.39 0.31
C SER A 136 -2.82 27.58 -0.96
N THR A 137 -2.92 28.27 -2.10
CA THR A 137 -3.30 27.67 -3.38
C THR A 137 -2.19 26.86 -4.00
N THR A 138 -0.92 27.21 -3.74
CA THR A 138 0.24 26.51 -4.30
C THR A 138 0.31 25.11 -3.71
N CYS A 139 0.26 25.00 -2.38
CA CYS A 139 0.33 23.73 -1.68
C CYS A 139 -0.79 22.78 -2.15
N SER A 140 -2.02 23.29 -2.16
CA SER A 140 -3.21 22.47 -2.46
C SER A 140 -3.33 22.04 -3.92
N GLN A 141 -2.84 22.84 -4.88
CA GLN A 141 -2.98 22.53 -6.31
C GLN A 141 -1.72 21.91 -6.93
N LYS A 142 -0.55 22.21 -6.37
CA LYS A 142 0.73 21.80 -6.94
C LYS A 142 1.74 21.56 -5.83
N SER A 143 1.64 20.37 -5.24
CA SER A 143 2.62 19.86 -4.29
C SER A 143 4.06 20.04 -4.81
N LEU A 144 4.92 20.58 -3.95
CA LEU A 144 6.37 20.66 -4.16
C LEU A 144 7.09 19.41 -3.62
N CYS A 145 6.39 18.50 -2.92
CA CYS A 145 6.96 17.29 -2.35
C CYS A 145 7.66 16.42 -3.39
N GLU A 146 7.06 16.17 -4.56
CA GLU A 146 7.70 15.37 -5.61
C GLU A 146 9.06 15.98 -6.01
N LYS A 147 9.09 17.29 -6.26
CA LYS A 147 10.33 18.00 -6.63
C LYS A 147 11.37 17.93 -5.51
N ARG A 148 10.97 18.10 -4.24
CA ARG A 148 11.89 18.08 -3.09
C ARG A 148 12.39 16.68 -2.76
N CYS A 149 11.54 15.65 -2.81
CA CYS A 149 11.95 14.27 -2.64
C CYS A 149 12.91 13.85 -3.77
N ASN A 150 12.59 14.16 -5.02
CA ASN A 150 13.42 13.79 -6.18
C ASN A 150 14.82 14.44 -6.12
N ALA A 151 14.92 15.69 -5.62
CA ALA A 151 16.19 16.36 -5.40
C ALA A 151 17.10 15.63 -4.38
N GLN A 152 16.53 14.75 -3.56
CA GLN A 152 17.27 13.90 -2.61
C GLN A 152 17.42 12.44 -3.08
N GLY A 153 17.03 12.14 -4.32
CA GLY A 153 17.01 10.76 -4.83
C GLY A 153 15.94 9.89 -4.18
N LEU A 154 14.86 10.49 -3.67
CA LEU A 154 13.74 9.81 -3.04
C LEU A 154 12.45 10.05 -3.84
N THR A 155 11.44 9.19 -3.67
CA THR A 155 10.12 9.32 -4.26
C THR A 155 9.13 9.81 -3.20
N SER A 156 8.30 10.81 -3.55
CA SER A 156 7.21 11.26 -2.67
C SER A 156 6.11 10.21 -2.63
N VAL A 157 5.69 9.81 -1.42
CA VAL A 157 4.60 8.83 -1.22
C VAL A 157 3.41 9.40 -0.45
N ARG A 158 3.58 10.54 0.21
CA ARG A 158 2.51 11.27 0.89
C ARG A 158 2.89 12.74 0.96
N ASP A 159 1.92 13.58 0.70
CA ASP A 159 1.98 15.04 0.82
C ASP A 159 0.73 15.52 1.56
N GLU A 160 0.91 16.42 2.52
CA GLU A 160 -0.21 17.09 3.19
C GLU A 160 0.07 18.60 3.34
N CYS A 161 -1.00 19.37 3.15
CA CYS A 161 -0.99 20.81 3.27
C CYS A 161 -1.66 21.23 4.57
N PHE A 162 -0.93 22.02 5.35
CA PHE A 162 -1.33 22.47 6.66
C PHE A 162 -1.28 24.00 6.71
N GLY A 163 -2.41 24.63 7.04
CA GLY A 163 -2.50 26.07 7.27
C GLY A 163 -2.65 26.39 8.75
N HIS A 164 -1.64 27.04 9.32
CA HIS A 164 -1.68 27.51 10.72
C HIS A 164 -1.86 29.01 10.78
N PHE A 165 -2.80 29.47 11.61
CA PHE A 165 -3.01 30.89 11.87
C PHE A 165 -2.25 31.34 13.11
N ASP A 166 -1.18 32.11 12.92
CA ASP A 166 -0.49 32.80 14.02
C ASP A 166 -1.21 34.11 14.34
N VAL A 167 -1.66 34.24 15.58
CA VAL A 167 -2.37 35.42 16.09
C VAL A 167 -1.53 36.70 15.97
N GLN A 168 -0.19 36.59 15.98
CA GLN A 168 0.70 37.74 15.86
C GLN A 168 0.89 38.21 14.42
N GLN A 169 0.81 37.30 13.44
CA GLN A 169 1.19 37.60 12.05
C GLN A 169 0.01 38.00 11.17
N THR A 170 -1.24 37.83 11.64
CA THR A 170 -2.48 38.13 10.90
C THR A 170 -2.67 37.36 9.57
N GLU A 171 -1.67 36.59 9.16
CA GLU A 171 -1.62 35.78 7.96
C GLU A 171 -1.44 34.29 8.31
N TYR A 172 -1.86 33.42 7.41
CA TYR A 172 -1.64 31.98 7.56
C TYR A 172 -0.22 31.63 7.15
N THR A 173 0.47 30.87 7.99
CA THR A 173 1.67 30.16 7.57
C THR A 173 1.24 28.83 6.97
N TRP A 174 1.58 28.61 5.70
CA TRP A 174 1.31 27.36 5.02
C TRP A 174 2.54 26.48 5.04
N LEU A 175 2.34 25.22 5.41
CA LEU A 175 3.38 24.22 5.51
C LEU A 175 2.95 23.04 4.65
N GLU A 176 3.83 22.64 3.75
CA GLU A 176 3.71 21.39 3.01
C GLU A 176 4.59 20.35 3.67
N GLN A 177 3.98 19.22 4.03
CA GLN A 177 4.62 18.11 4.71
C GLN A 177 4.75 16.94 3.76
N CYS A 178 5.97 16.45 3.58
CA CYS A 178 6.29 15.43 2.58
C CYS A 178 6.87 14.19 3.25
N CYS A 179 6.38 13.02 2.85
CA CYS A 179 6.98 11.74 3.18
C CYS A 179 7.64 11.16 1.95
N CYS A 180 8.96 11.02 2.01
CA CYS A 180 9.76 10.48 0.93
C CYS A 180 10.27 9.07 1.29
N VAL A 181 10.32 8.18 0.32
CA VAL A 181 10.95 6.85 0.45
C VAL A 181 12.00 6.66 -0.64
N PRO A 182 12.99 5.78 -0.45
CA PRO A 182 13.86 5.36 -1.55
C PRO A 182 13.01 4.85 -2.73
N PRO A 183 13.41 5.14 -3.98
CA PRO A 183 12.69 4.62 -5.14
C PRO A 183 12.61 3.10 -5.04
N SER A 184 11.43 2.56 -5.34
CA SER A 184 11.26 1.10 -5.37
C SER A 184 12.25 0.50 -6.35
N PRO A 185 12.91 -0.64 -6.01
CA PRO A 185 13.75 -1.31 -6.97
C PRO A 185 12.93 -1.60 -8.23
N PRO A 186 13.54 -1.53 -9.43
CA PRO A 186 12.84 -1.84 -10.66
C PRO A 186 12.19 -3.22 -10.53
N PRO A 187 10.95 -3.41 -11.04
CA PRO A 187 10.30 -4.71 -10.98
C PRO A 187 11.26 -5.77 -11.52
N PRO A 188 11.33 -6.95 -10.89
CA PRO A 188 12.17 -8.01 -11.40
C PRO A 188 11.83 -8.22 -12.86
N THR A 189 12.85 -8.13 -13.72
CA THR A 189 12.68 -8.34 -15.16
C THR A 189 11.89 -9.63 -15.33
N PRO A 190 10.75 -9.63 -16.04
CA PRO A 190 9.95 -10.83 -16.22
C PRO A 190 10.89 -11.92 -16.71
N SER A 191 10.87 -13.06 -16.02
CA SER A 191 11.70 -14.19 -16.45
C SER A 191 11.41 -14.45 -17.93
N PRO A 192 12.45 -14.68 -18.75
CA PRO A 192 12.24 -14.94 -20.16
C PRO A 192 11.20 -16.06 -20.28
N PRO A 193 10.25 -15.95 -21.22
CA PRO A 193 9.26 -17.00 -21.40
C PRO A 193 10.00 -18.33 -21.53
N PRO A 194 9.52 -19.40 -20.86
CA PRO A 194 10.15 -20.69 -20.96
C PRO A 194 10.35 -21.02 -22.44
N PRO A 195 11.53 -21.55 -22.84
CA PRO A 195 11.76 -21.91 -24.22
C PRO A 195 10.59 -22.77 -24.70
N PRO A 196 10.05 -22.52 -25.91
CA PRO A 196 8.95 -23.31 -26.41
C PRO A 196 9.29 -24.78 -26.27
N PRO A 197 8.35 -25.63 -25.81
CA PRO A 197 8.61 -27.06 -25.72
C PRO A 197 9.14 -27.52 -27.08
N PRO A 198 10.18 -28.37 -27.11
CA PRO A 198 10.76 -28.83 -28.36
C PRO A 198 9.63 -29.36 -29.23
N SER A 199 9.44 -28.77 -30.42
CA SER A 199 8.39 -29.20 -31.35
C SER A 199 8.43 -30.72 -31.46
N ASN A 200 7.30 -31.36 -31.13
CA ASN A 200 7.14 -32.78 -31.38
C ASN A 200 7.44 -33.00 -32.87
N ILE A 201 8.32 -33.95 -33.16
CA ILE A 201 8.83 -34.21 -34.51
C ILE A 201 7.70 -34.59 -35.48
N CYS A 202 6.57 -35.04 -34.93
CA CYS A 202 5.37 -35.40 -35.65
C CYS A 202 4.46 -34.16 -35.74
N GLU A 203 4.48 -33.47 -36.88
CA GLU A 203 3.63 -32.30 -37.14
C GLU A 203 2.18 -32.68 -37.51
N LEU A 204 1.92 -33.97 -37.76
CA LEU A 204 0.61 -34.47 -38.19
C LEU A 204 -0.20 -35.05 -37.01
N PRO A 205 -1.50 -34.70 -36.89
CA PRO A 205 -2.37 -35.22 -35.83
C PRO A 205 -2.64 -36.74 -35.93
N SER A 206 -2.32 -37.37 -37.06
CA SER A 206 -2.47 -38.81 -37.30
C SER A 206 -1.20 -39.61 -37.03
N ALA A 207 -0.07 -38.96 -36.75
CA ALA A 207 1.20 -39.65 -36.56
C ALA A 207 1.37 -40.10 -35.10
N GLN A 208 1.74 -41.37 -34.91
CA GLN A 208 2.05 -41.91 -33.59
C GLN A 208 3.55 -41.73 -33.27
N TYR A 209 3.84 -41.18 -32.09
CA TYR A 209 5.20 -40.94 -31.60
C TYR A 209 5.67 -42.09 -30.71
N PHE A 210 6.87 -42.61 -31.00
CA PHE A 210 7.54 -43.62 -30.19
C PHE A 210 8.95 -43.17 -29.81
N GLN A 211 9.38 -43.52 -28.59
CA GLN A 211 10.74 -43.28 -28.12
C GLN A 211 11.40 -44.60 -27.74
N LEU A 212 12.49 -44.94 -28.43
CA LEU A 212 13.24 -46.18 -28.27
C LEU A 212 14.59 -45.88 -27.63
N ARG A 213 15.04 -46.77 -26.73
CA ARG A 213 16.44 -46.80 -26.30
C ARG A 213 17.23 -47.66 -27.29
N GLY A 214 18.20 -47.08 -27.98
CA GLY A 214 19.02 -47.80 -28.95
C GLY A 214 20.22 -47.00 -29.42
N SER A 215 21.10 -47.63 -30.18
CA SER A 215 22.17 -46.93 -30.90
C SER A 215 21.55 -46.08 -32.04
N CYS A 216 22.16 -44.95 -32.37
CA CYS A 216 21.69 -44.18 -33.53
C CYS A 216 21.89 -44.92 -34.86
N GLY A 217 22.82 -45.89 -34.91
CA GLY A 217 23.04 -46.72 -36.10
C GLY A 217 21.82 -47.60 -36.43
N ASP A 218 21.09 -48.04 -35.40
CA ASP A 218 19.93 -48.94 -35.57
C ASP A 218 18.59 -48.19 -35.53
N CYS A 219 18.61 -46.88 -35.27
CA CYS A 219 17.40 -46.07 -35.05
C CYS A 219 16.42 -46.18 -36.23
N GLN A 220 16.91 -46.08 -37.46
CA GLN A 220 16.08 -46.17 -38.65
C GLN A 220 15.44 -47.56 -38.82
N VAL A 221 16.21 -48.63 -38.55
CA VAL A 221 15.74 -50.02 -38.66
C VAL A 221 14.68 -50.31 -37.60
N ASN A 222 14.92 -49.88 -36.36
CA ASN A 222 13.99 -50.07 -35.25
C ASN A 222 12.70 -49.28 -35.45
N CYS A 223 12.78 -48.01 -35.89
CA CYS A 223 11.59 -47.25 -36.26
C CYS A 223 10.79 -47.95 -37.36
N LYS A 224 11.48 -48.47 -38.39
CA LYS A 224 10.82 -49.17 -39.50
C LYS A 224 10.09 -50.42 -39.02
N SER A 225 10.74 -51.25 -38.20
CA SER A 225 10.14 -52.44 -37.63
C SER A 225 8.87 -52.14 -36.83
N ILE A 226 8.90 -51.12 -35.98
CA ILE A 226 7.76 -50.74 -35.14
C ILE A 226 6.63 -50.14 -35.96
N CYS A 227 6.91 -49.19 -36.86
CA CYS A 227 5.86 -48.61 -37.70
C CYS A 227 5.19 -49.67 -38.59
N SER A 228 5.96 -50.63 -39.12
CA SER A 228 5.41 -51.75 -39.88
C SER A 228 4.55 -52.68 -39.03
N ALA A 229 4.93 -52.95 -37.78
CA ALA A 229 4.11 -53.75 -36.86
C ALA A 229 2.75 -53.08 -36.56
N LEU A 230 2.67 -51.75 -36.67
CA LEU A 230 1.45 -50.96 -36.51
C LEU A 230 0.65 -50.80 -37.82
N GLY A 231 1.08 -51.45 -38.91
CA GLY A 231 0.46 -51.30 -40.24
C GLY A 231 0.72 -49.93 -40.88
N GLY A 232 1.73 -49.19 -40.42
CA GLY A 232 2.12 -47.89 -40.93
C GLY A 232 3.52 -47.87 -41.56
N SER A 233 3.97 -46.67 -41.94
CA SER A 233 5.32 -46.40 -42.42
C SER A 233 6.01 -45.32 -41.58
N VAL A 234 7.34 -45.33 -41.54
CA VAL A 234 8.11 -44.28 -40.86
C VAL A 234 8.00 -43.01 -41.68
N GLU A 235 7.47 -41.95 -41.07
CA GLU A 235 7.40 -40.63 -41.68
C GLU A 235 8.69 -39.85 -41.38
N ARG A 236 9.08 -39.83 -40.11
CA ARG A 236 10.28 -39.13 -39.65
C ARG A 236 10.90 -39.89 -38.47
N SER A 237 12.22 -39.98 -38.46
CA SER A 237 12.98 -40.53 -37.32
C SER A 237 14.10 -39.57 -36.94
N ARG A 238 14.32 -39.37 -35.65
CA ARG A 238 15.42 -38.54 -35.13
C ARG A 238 16.15 -39.30 -34.03
N CYS A 239 17.46 -39.31 -34.12
CA CYS A 239 18.30 -39.74 -33.00
C CYS A 239 19.02 -38.53 -32.43
N THR A 240 18.98 -38.38 -31.10
CA THR A 240 19.66 -37.27 -30.42
C THR A 240 20.92 -37.80 -29.74
N SER A 241 22.04 -37.84 -30.46
CA SER A 241 23.35 -38.14 -29.85
C SER A 241 23.80 -36.97 -29.00
N ARG A 242 23.79 -37.13 -27.66
CA ARG A 242 24.27 -36.05 -26.77
C ARG A 242 25.80 -36.00 -26.69
N LEU A 243 26.50 -37.09 -27.03
CA LEU A 243 27.95 -37.24 -27.08
C LEU A 243 28.27 -38.43 -28.01
N LEU A 244 29.38 -38.39 -28.75
CA LEU A 244 29.77 -39.39 -29.79
C LEU A 244 29.87 -40.85 -29.31
N LEU A 245 29.72 -41.12 -28.00
CA LEU A 245 29.94 -42.42 -27.38
C LEU A 245 28.73 -42.97 -26.61
N PHE A 246 27.60 -42.26 -26.56
CA PHE A 246 26.44 -42.71 -25.79
C PHE A 246 25.19 -42.87 -26.66
N SER A 247 24.54 -44.03 -26.53
CA SER A 247 23.23 -44.35 -27.11
C SER A 247 22.20 -43.27 -26.75
N GLY A 248 21.79 -42.48 -27.75
CA GLY A 248 20.74 -41.48 -27.60
C GLY A 248 19.34 -42.08 -27.73
N PRO A 249 18.29 -41.43 -27.20
CA PRO A 249 16.93 -41.84 -27.50
C PRO A 249 16.65 -41.65 -29.01
N CYS A 250 16.13 -42.70 -29.61
CA CYS A 250 15.62 -42.70 -30.98
C CYS A 250 14.13 -42.37 -30.93
N GLN A 251 13.71 -41.36 -31.68
CA GLN A 251 12.34 -40.88 -31.75
C GLN A 251 11.79 -41.23 -33.14
N CYS A 252 10.64 -41.90 -33.19
CA CYS A 252 9.99 -42.36 -34.41
C CYS A 252 8.60 -41.74 -34.54
N CYS A 253 8.28 -41.21 -35.72
CA CYS A 253 6.92 -40.84 -36.11
C CYS A 253 6.42 -41.85 -37.14
N CYS A 254 5.37 -42.59 -36.80
CA CYS A 254 4.74 -43.56 -37.68
C CYS A 254 3.47 -42.96 -38.29
N ASN A 255 3.37 -42.96 -39.61
CA ASN A 255 2.12 -42.68 -40.31
C ASN A 255 1.30 -43.98 -40.41
N THR A 256 0.30 -44.11 -39.54
CA THR A 256 -0.62 -45.25 -39.53
C THR A 256 -1.95 -44.84 -40.13
N PRO A 257 -2.58 -45.66 -41.00
CA PRO A 257 -3.94 -45.41 -41.42
C PRO A 257 -4.86 -45.39 -40.19
N PRO A 258 -5.91 -44.55 -40.18
CA PRO A 258 -6.86 -44.51 -39.08
C PRO A 258 -7.43 -45.91 -38.84
N PRO A 259 -7.61 -46.34 -37.58
CA PRO A 259 -8.22 -47.62 -37.29
C PRO A 259 -9.59 -47.69 -37.98
N PRO A 260 -9.96 -48.83 -38.58
CA PRO A 260 -11.28 -48.97 -39.18
C PRO A 260 -12.33 -48.63 -38.11
N PRO A 261 -13.39 -47.88 -38.46
CA PRO A 261 -14.43 -47.52 -37.52
C PRO A 261 -14.98 -48.80 -36.88
N CYS A 262 -14.96 -48.88 -35.55
CA CYS A 262 -15.52 -50.02 -34.84
C CYS A 262 -17.00 -50.12 -35.19
N ILE A 263 -17.35 -51.07 -36.05
CA ILE A 263 -18.74 -51.44 -36.28
C ILE A 263 -19.16 -52.18 -35.01
N LEU A 264 -19.82 -51.46 -34.10
CA LEU A 264 -20.55 -52.06 -32.99
C LEU A 264 -21.62 -52.98 -33.61
N ASN A 265 -21.37 -54.28 -33.60
CA ASN A 265 -22.39 -55.25 -33.97
C ASN A 265 -23.55 -55.13 -32.97
N PRO A 266 -24.79 -54.93 -33.45
CA PRO A 266 -25.97 -54.78 -32.62
C PRO A 266 -26.36 -56.05 -31.87
#